data_AF-A0A1G8GUH8-F1
#
_entry.id   AF-A0A1G8GUH8-F1
#
_cell.length_a   1.000
_cell.length_b   1.000
_cell.length_c   1.000
_cell.angle_alpha   90.00
_cell.angle_beta   90.00
_cell.angle_gamma   90.00
#
_symmetry.space_group_name_H-M   'P 1'
#
loop_
_entity.id
_entity.type
_entity.pdbx_description
1 polymer ?
#
loop_
_entity_poly.entity_id
_entity_poly.type
_entity_poly.pdbx_seq_one_letter_code
_entity_poly.pdbx_strand_id
1 'polypeptide(L)'
;MLVLLLSTTLLFAQKAETPDHNYDLGSKINEMTLTMGGVLVVATNDGLVGIKPTESQPVFTFNDFGKLKPEETDFIQGSPYVVVSQGVGSKFAGLTKTKRAVIDYIRGRVIFNSESDNWNQIYSCNVVLPQNKLIVSGIQKEGDKFEKITPKVAVYDLATSKLDYSFFLDKPGRVGMAKDFSITGLPLLLKDFLIIPTAQGLLAKSHNGDDLWQTKIKGVNWMVADQTESEIYGFESVNNGKNTRIHKIGKDGNELWNDDRKIQGVVSKFEILPQGLAVVSNKGEGSDGSVFSQKSESEIAFLSATSGEDLWEKAPKTKGYVQHFYIMEDGILFGIYSGGINKVSFDGKPLFKKPLKTGENIITMAHSPQGLIYITSEDANIVNLETGEEVWNKPLKYKSSASVASTFDNESNRYLIATDDTIFAIDAATGSVAELSDIKFEEKESPNAMAIRNGNIFIGSSQNMMLLDKDGKEIYHSYQKSPGKSGFMKIVGGVVAAASLVATVSTAAAAGMNNNGISTNNLRNYNDYGRDAKRASDMFASISDASFKMMSERFKASSATENAQFVLTNLDSGVGLVKVNKDTGAIDKEILLKDKKPEYKVDEYGGYLFYKANDDTIYTYNLNK
;
A
#
# COMPACT_ATOMS: atom_id res chain seq x y z
N MET A 1 -61.85 18.68 45.45
CA MET A 1 -61.83 18.22 44.04
C MET A 1 -60.39 18.36 43.56
N LEU A 2 -59.64 17.27 43.53
CA LEU A 2 -58.21 17.25 43.23
C LEU A 2 -58.04 17.17 41.71
N VAL A 3 -57.44 18.17 41.08
CA VAL A 3 -57.14 18.17 39.64
C VAL A 3 -55.78 17.49 39.45
N LEU A 4 -55.78 16.31 38.85
CA LEU A 4 -54.58 15.59 38.44
C LEU A 4 -54.13 16.10 37.06
N LEU A 5 -53.00 16.80 37.02
CA LEU A 5 -52.29 17.13 35.78
C LEU A 5 -51.50 15.89 35.33
N LEU A 6 -51.99 15.21 34.29
CA LEU A 6 -51.21 14.21 33.55
C LEU A 6 -50.27 14.92 32.58
N SER A 7 -49.00 15.05 32.95
CA SER A 7 -47.92 15.38 32.03
C SER A 7 -47.61 14.15 31.17
N THR A 8 -48.00 14.16 29.90
CA THR A 8 -47.56 13.16 28.92
C THR A 8 -46.13 13.47 28.51
N THR A 9 -45.18 12.72 29.06
CA THR A 9 -43.80 12.69 28.55
C THR A 9 -43.79 11.87 27.26
N LEU A 10 -43.65 12.57 26.12
CA LEU A 10 -43.31 11.93 24.85
C LEU A 10 -41.86 11.46 24.96
N LEU A 11 -41.68 10.18 25.31
CA LEU A 11 -40.40 9.49 25.15
C LEU A 11 -40.20 9.23 23.66
N PHE A 12 -39.34 10.04 23.02
CA PHE A 12 -38.74 9.64 21.75
C PHE A 12 -37.79 8.48 22.05
N ALA A 13 -38.31 7.26 21.99
CA ALA A 13 -37.46 6.07 21.95
C ALA A 13 -36.60 6.16 20.68
N GLN A 14 -35.29 6.35 20.85
CA GLN A 14 -34.33 6.35 19.76
C GLN A 14 -34.41 4.98 19.07
N LYS A 15 -35.07 4.94 17.92
CA LYS A 15 -35.32 3.70 17.19
C LYS A 15 -33.98 3.24 16.62
N ALA A 16 -33.48 2.09 17.06
CA ALA A 16 -32.24 1.51 16.52
C ALA A 16 -32.34 1.46 14.99
N GLU A 17 -31.38 2.06 14.29
CA GLU A 17 -31.41 2.13 12.84
C GLU A 17 -31.41 0.72 12.25
N THR A 18 -32.31 0.50 11.28
CA THR A 18 -32.41 -0.80 10.61
C THR A 18 -31.24 -0.91 9.62
N PRO A 19 -30.45 -1.99 9.66
CA PRO A 19 -29.37 -2.15 8.69
C PRO A 19 -29.93 -2.23 7.27
N ASP A 20 -29.21 -1.67 6.29
CA ASP A 20 -29.57 -1.78 4.87
C ASP A 20 -29.53 -3.25 4.43
N HIS A 21 -28.50 -3.99 4.87
CA HIS A 21 -28.38 -5.43 4.65
C HIS A 21 -27.90 -6.16 5.90
N ASN A 22 -28.33 -7.42 6.00
CA ASN A 22 -27.95 -8.37 7.03
C ASN A 22 -27.40 -9.63 6.35
N TYR A 23 -26.15 -9.99 6.64
CA TYR A 23 -25.48 -11.17 6.12
C TYR A 23 -25.24 -12.15 7.28
N ASP A 24 -26.06 -13.19 7.36
CA ASP A 24 -25.79 -14.37 8.18
C ASP A 24 -24.82 -15.28 7.42
N LEU A 25 -23.61 -15.42 7.96
CA LEU A 25 -22.52 -16.16 7.32
C LEU A 25 -22.54 -17.65 7.70
N GLY A 26 -23.39 -18.06 8.63
CA GLY A 26 -23.51 -19.44 9.12
C GLY A 26 -22.26 -20.02 9.80
N SER A 27 -21.19 -19.23 9.95
CA SER A 27 -19.91 -19.65 10.51
C SER A 27 -19.23 -18.51 11.25
N LYS A 28 -18.51 -18.86 12.32
CA LYS A 28 -17.89 -17.87 13.20
C LYS A 28 -16.87 -17.02 12.46
N ILE A 29 -17.02 -15.71 12.56
CA ILE A 29 -16.13 -14.67 12.05
C ILE A 29 -14.87 -14.60 12.91
N ASN A 30 -13.71 -14.77 12.25
CA ASN A 30 -12.38 -14.69 12.83
C ASN A 30 -11.70 -13.34 12.54
N GLU A 31 -11.88 -12.81 11.32
CA GLU A 31 -11.23 -11.57 10.88
C GLU A 31 -12.06 -10.83 9.82
N MET A 32 -11.90 -9.51 9.76
CA MET A 32 -12.54 -8.64 8.77
C MET A 32 -11.51 -7.71 8.14
N THR A 33 -11.41 -7.75 6.80
CA THR A 33 -10.51 -6.89 6.01
C THR A 33 -11.31 -6.10 4.99
N LEU A 34 -11.33 -4.78 5.13
CA LEU A 34 -11.93 -3.89 4.14
C LEU A 34 -10.90 -3.62 3.04
N THR A 35 -11.25 -3.97 1.81
CA THR A 35 -10.37 -3.79 0.64
C THR A 35 -10.49 -2.38 0.06
N MET A 36 -9.47 -1.96 -0.70
CA MET A 36 -9.49 -0.69 -1.45
C MET A 36 -10.66 -0.60 -2.44
N GLY A 37 -11.12 -1.75 -2.95
CA GLY A 37 -12.30 -1.85 -3.83
C GLY A 37 -13.65 -1.67 -3.12
N GLY A 38 -13.69 -1.48 -1.80
CA GLY A 38 -14.95 -1.33 -1.04
C GLY A 38 -15.67 -2.64 -0.74
N VAL A 39 -14.97 -3.77 -0.87
CA VAL A 39 -15.47 -5.10 -0.49
C VAL A 39 -14.91 -5.46 0.88
N LEU A 40 -15.78 -5.87 1.82
CA LEU A 40 -15.35 -6.48 3.06
C LEU A 40 -15.10 -7.97 2.83
N VAL A 41 -13.86 -8.42 3.00
CA VAL A 41 -13.51 -9.84 3.00
C VAL A 41 -13.46 -10.31 4.44
N VAL A 42 -14.30 -11.30 4.76
CA VAL A 42 -14.50 -11.85 6.09
C VAL A 42 -13.94 -13.26 6.13
N ALA A 43 -12.99 -13.52 7.03
CA ALA A 43 -12.52 -14.87 7.29
C ALA A 43 -13.38 -15.52 8.38
N THR A 44 -13.95 -16.69 8.09
CA THR A 44 -14.78 -17.47 9.00
C THR A 44 -14.09 -18.79 9.37
N ASN A 45 -14.74 -19.64 10.17
CA ASN A 45 -14.25 -21.01 10.41
C ASN A 45 -14.40 -21.91 9.17
N ASP A 46 -15.14 -21.48 8.16
CA ASP A 46 -15.43 -22.27 6.98
C ASP A 46 -14.64 -21.80 5.75
N GLY A 47 -14.14 -20.55 5.76
CA GLY A 47 -13.36 -20.01 4.67
C GLY A 47 -13.45 -18.49 4.58
N LEU A 48 -13.60 -17.94 3.36
CA LEU A 48 -13.73 -16.51 3.10
C LEU A 48 -15.10 -16.16 2.54
N VAL A 49 -15.63 -15.02 2.96
CA VAL A 49 -16.85 -14.43 2.41
C VAL A 49 -16.55 -12.99 1.97
N GLY A 50 -16.90 -12.64 0.74
CA GLY A 50 -16.84 -11.26 0.24
C GLY A 50 -18.20 -10.58 0.33
N ILE A 51 -18.26 -9.41 0.96
CA ILE A 51 -19.48 -8.62 1.13
C ILE A 51 -19.32 -7.27 0.45
N LYS A 52 -20.23 -6.95 -0.46
CA LYS A 52 -20.41 -5.61 -0.99
C LYS A 52 -21.62 -4.95 -0.33
N PRO A 53 -21.50 -3.72 0.15
CA PRO A 53 -22.57 -3.09 0.91
C PRO A 53 -23.74 -2.63 0.03
N THR A 54 -23.60 -2.70 -1.30
CA THR A 54 -24.64 -2.38 -2.28
C THR A 54 -25.42 -3.60 -2.77
N GLU A 55 -25.06 -4.80 -2.36
CA GLU A 55 -25.65 -6.06 -2.82
C GLU A 55 -26.25 -6.81 -1.63
N SER A 56 -27.47 -7.31 -1.71
CA SER A 56 -28.16 -7.95 -0.56
C SER A 56 -27.65 -9.35 -0.21
N GLN A 57 -26.65 -9.87 -0.91
CA GLN A 57 -26.06 -11.20 -0.73
C GLN A 57 -24.53 -11.10 -0.86
N PRO A 58 -23.76 -12.04 -0.28
CA PRO A 58 -22.32 -12.06 -0.48
C PRO A 58 -21.95 -12.12 -1.97
N VAL A 59 -20.93 -11.37 -2.37
CA VAL A 59 -20.40 -11.40 -3.75
C VAL A 59 -19.63 -12.69 -4.02
N PHE A 60 -19.04 -13.30 -2.98
CA PHE A 60 -18.54 -14.68 -3.03
C PHE A 60 -18.52 -15.35 -1.65
N THR A 61 -18.49 -16.68 -1.68
CA THR A 61 -18.14 -17.56 -0.55
C THR A 61 -17.13 -18.58 -1.05
N PHE A 62 -16.00 -18.70 -0.35
CA PHE A 62 -14.92 -19.62 -0.68
C PHE A 62 -14.62 -20.50 0.54
N ASN A 63 -15.05 -21.77 0.49
CA ASN A 63 -14.92 -22.71 1.60
C ASN A 63 -13.97 -23.88 1.32
N ASP A 64 -13.34 -23.90 0.14
CA ASP A 64 -12.61 -25.08 -0.37
C ASP A 64 -11.44 -25.48 0.56
N PHE A 65 -10.87 -24.53 1.28
CA PHE A 65 -9.76 -24.77 2.21
C PHE A 65 -10.18 -24.77 3.69
N GLY A 66 -11.45 -24.56 4.02
CA GLY A 66 -11.90 -24.44 5.40
C GLY A 66 -11.32 -23.20 6.10
N LYS A 67 -11.18 -23.27 7.43
CA LYS A 67 -10.59 -22.19 8.24
C LYS A 67 -9.19 -21.80 7.75
N LEU A 68 -9.00 -20.50 7.54
CA LEU A 68 -7.71 -19.89 7.18
C LEU A 68 -7.14 -19.11 8.36
N LYS A 69 -5.81 -19.04 8.44
CA LYS A 69 -5.11 -18.14 9.36
C LYS A 69 -4.82 -16.80 8.66
N PRO A 70 -4.59 -15.70 9.41
CA PRO A 70 -4.27 -14.39 8.83
C PRO A 70 -3.08 -14.45 7.85
N GLU A 71 -2.03 -15.20 8.20
CA GLU A 71 -0.84 -15.38 7.36
C GLU A 71 -1.08 -16.22 6.10
N GLU A 72 -2.25 -16.84 5.95
CA GLU A 72 -2.64 -17.63 4.78
C GLU A 72 -3.48 -16.83 3.78
N THR A 73 -3.74 -15.54 4.05
CA THR A 73 -4.44 -14.62 3.14
C THR A 73 -3.55 -13.44 2.78
N ASP A 74 -3.15 -13.35 1.51
CA ASP A 74 -2.31 -12.27 0.99
C ASP A 74 -3.13 -11.37 0.05
N PHE A 75 -3.41 -10.15 0.47
CA PHE A 75 -4.10 -9.16 -0.35
C PHE A 75 -3.08 -8.47 -1.24
N ILE A 76 -3.13 -8.75 -2.55
CA ILE A 76 -2.16 -8.21 -3.49
C ILE A 76 -2.40 -6.71 -3.62
N GLN A 77 -1.47 -5.94 -3.08
CA GLN A 77 -1.55 -4.50 -2.95
C GLN A 77 -1.78 -3.82 -4.31
N GLY A 78 -2.69 -2.83 -4.37
CA GLY A 78 -3.02 -2.15 -5.63
C GLY A 78 -3.75 -3.03 -6.64
N SER A 79 -4.40 -4.11 -6.23
CA SER A 79 -5.12 -5.02 -7.13
C SER A 79 -6.43 -5.56 -6.52
N PRO A 80 -7.34 -6.11 -7.34
CA PRO A 80 -8.59 -6.73 -6.89
C PRO A 80 -8.40 -8.19 -6.43
N TYR A 81 -7.17 -8.64 -6.17
CA TYR A 81 -6.87 -10.05 -5.93
C TYR A 81 -6.46 -10.34 -4.49
N VAL A 82 -6.96 -11.46 -3.97
CA VAL A 82 -6.45 -12.11 -2.76
C VAL A 82 -5.92 -13.49 -3.12
N VAL A 83 -4.72 -13.81 -2.62
CA VAL A 83 -4.10 -15.14 -2.74
C VAL A 83 -4.28 -15.87 -1.42
N VAL A 84 -4.94 -17.02 -1.47
CA VAL A 84 -5.10 -17.91 -0.32
C VAL A 84 -4.04 -18.99 -0.37
N SER A 85 -3.28 -19.14 0.71
CA SER A 85 -2.06 -19.96 0.78
C SER A 85 -2.05 -20.88 2.00
N GLN A 86 -2.88 -21.92 1.99
CA GLN A 86 -2.95 -22.85 3.12
C GLN A 86 -1.71 -23.75 3.22
N GLY A 87 -1.13 -23.83 4.43
CA GLY A 87 -0.07 -24.77 4.79
C GLY A 87 1.37 -24.34 4.51
N VAL A 88 1.62 -23.13 3.98
CA VAL A 88 2.95 -22.66 3.54
C VAL A 88 3.93 -22.42 4.69
N GLY A 89 3.43 -21.97 5.84
CA GLY A 89 4.22 -21.75 7.06
C GLY A 89 4.32 -22.96 7.99
N SER A 90 3.76 -24.12 7.60
CA SER A 90 3.81 -25.32 8.42
C SER A 90 5.25 -25.85 8.51
N LYS A 91 5.66 -26.34 9.68
CA LYS A 91 6.92 -27.11 9.84
C LYS A 91 7.00 -28.32 8.89
N PHE A 92 5.86 -28.70 8.31
CA PHE A 92 5.69 -29.80 7.35
C PHE A 92 5.32 -29.29 5.94
N ALA A 93 5.52 -28.02 5.60
CA ALA A 93 5.19 -27.47 4.28
C ALA A 93 5.91 -28.18 3.11
N GLY A 94 7.07 -28.80 3.36
CA GLY A 94 7.78 -29.66 2.40
C GLY A 94 7.30 -31.12 2.35
N LEU A 95 6.40 -31.54 3.26
CA LEU A 95 5.88 -32.90 3.40
C LEU A 95 4.36 -33.00 3.16
N THR A 96 3.64 -31.87 3.19
CA THR A 96 2.18 -31.80 3.06
C THR A 96 1.80 -31.00 1.81
N LYS A 97 0.68 -31.37 1.17
CA LYS A 97 0.15 -30.66 0.00
C LYS A 97 -0.21 -29.23 0.40
N THR A 98 0.51 -28.25 -0.16
CA THR A 98 0.14 -26.84 -0.05
C THR A 98 -1.00 -26.54 -1.02
N LYS A 99 -2.03 -25.84 -0.54
CA LYS A 99 -3.15 -25.41 -1.38
C LYS A 99 -3.01 -23.93 -1.72
N ARG A 100 -3.48 -23.57 -2.92
CA ARG A 100 -3.50 -22.19 -3.42
C ARG A 100 -4.81 -21.88 -4.11
N ALA A 101 -5.35 -20.71 -3.84
CA ALA A 101 -6.43 -20.14 -4.62
C ALA A 101 -6.17 -18.65 -4.86
N VAL A 102 -6.66 -18.13 -5.97
CA VAL A 102 -6.65 -16.69 -6.27
C VAL A 102 -8.07 -16.26 -6.54
N ILE A 103 -8.53 -15.24 -5.82
CA ILE A 103 -9.91 -14.76 -5.88
C ILE A 103 -9.90 -13.29 -6.30
N ASP A 104 -10.67 -12.95 -7.32
CA ASP A 104 -11.09 -11.58 -7.59
C ASP A 104 -12.16 -11.21 -6.57
N TYR A 105 -11.79 -10.47 -5.54
CA TYR A 105 -12.72 -10.13 -4.46
C TYR A 105 -13.78 -9.11 -4.89
N ILE A 106 -13.55 -8.35 -5.98
CA ILE A 106 -14.51 -7.36 -6.50
C ILE A 106 -15.61 -8.05 -7.29
N ARG A 107 -15.29 -9.04 -8.11
CA ARG A 107 -16.31 -9.79 -8.89
C ARG A 107 -16.77 -11.08 -8.23
N GLY A 108 -16.10 -11.50 -7.16
CA GLY A 108 -16.39 -12.76 -6.48
C GLY A 108 -16.07 -14.00 -7.30
N ARG A 109 -15.00 -13.94 -8.11
CA ARG A 109 -14.59 -15.05 -8.97
C ARG A 109 -13.37 -15.74 -8.38
N VAL A 110 -13.46 -17.05 -8.17
CA VAL A 110 -12.28 -17.89 -7.95
C VAL A 110 -11.61 -18.07 -9.31
N ILE A 111 -10.47 -17.41 -9.49
CA ILE A 111 -9.71 -17.40 -10.74
C ILE A 111 -8.90 -18.69 -10.90
N PHE A 112 -8.35 -19.14 -9.78
CA PHE A 112 -7.50 -20.31 -9.71
C PHE A 112 -7.80 -21.05 -8.41
N ASN A 113 -7.87 -22.37 -8.47
CA ASN A 113 -7.84 -23.22 -7.29
C ASN A 113 -7.05 -24.50 -7.57
N SER A 114 -5.97 -24.67 -6.82
CA SER A 114 -5.08 -25.84 -6.91
C SER A 114 -5.79 -27.20 -6.80
N GLU A 115 -6.92 -27.30 -6.11
CA GLU A 115 -7.67 -28.55 -5.99
C GLU A 115 -8.52 -28.86 -7.21
N SER A 116 -9.31 -27.91 -7.70
CA SER A 116 -10.11 -28.08 -8.91
C SER A 116 -9.25 -28.22 -10.16
N ASP A 117 -8.11 -27.53 -10.18
CA ASP A 117 -7.20 -27.47 -11.33
C ASP A 117 -6.13 -28.58 -11.27
N ASN A 118 -6.31 -29.57 -10.40
CA ASN A 118 -5.47 -30.77 -10.25
C ASN A 118 -3.98 -30.50 -9.93
N TRP A 119 -3.66 -29.38 -9.28
CA TRP A 119 -2.32 -29.14 -8.78
C TRP A 119 -2.07 -29.92 -7.48
N ASN A 120 -1.09 -30.80 -7.50
CA ASN A 120 -0.72 -31.62 -6.34
C ASN A 120 0.32 -30.96 -5.46
N GLN A 121 1.20 -30.14 -6.04
CA GLN A 121 2.20 -29.38 -5.33
C GLN A 121 2.34 -28.04 -6.02
N ILE A 122 2.33 -26.95 -5.26
CA ILE A 122 2.58 -25.60 -5.78
C ILE A 122 3.94 -25.15 -5.25
N TYR A 123 4.84 -24.80 -6.17
CA TYR A 123 6.13 -24.18 -5.86
C TYR A 123 6.00 -22.66 -5.75
N SER A 124 5.29 -22.03 -6.70
CA SER A 124 5.03 -20.59 -6.69
C SER A 124 3.65 -20.24 -7.28
N CYS A 125 3.11 -19.10 -6.87
CA CYS A 125 1.80 -18.58 -7.26
C CYS A 125 1.90 -17.05 -7.25
N ASN A 126 2.17 -16.45 -8.40
CA ASN A 126 2.54 -15.03 -8.50
C ASN A 126 1.56 -14.26 -9.39
N VAL A 127 0.95 -13.21 -8.84
CA VAL A 127 0.18 -12.23 -9.62
C VAL A 127 1.16 -11.26 -10.28
N VAL A 128 1.04 -11.09 -11.59
CA VAL A 128 1.90 -10.23 -12.42
C VAL A 128 1.07 -9.08 -12.97
N LEU A 129 1.41 -7.87 -12.53
CA LEU A 129 0.80 -6.61 -12.97
C LEU A 129 1.84 -5.78 -13.73
N PRO A 130 1.42 -4.96 -14.71
CA PRO A 130 0.05 -4.72 -15.19
C PRO A 130 -0.46 -5.76 -16.21
N GLN A 131 0.34 -6.76 -16.60
CA GLN A 131 -0.07 -7.79 -17.58
C GLN A 131 -1.33 -8.55 -17.16
N ASN A 132 -1.70 -8.46 -15.88
CA ASN A 132 -2.90 -9.03 -15.29
C ASN A 132 -2.94 -10.55 -15.47
N LYS A 133 -1.80 -11.20 -15.22
CA LYS A 133 -1.61 -12.65 -15.31
C LYS A 133 -1.31 -13.26 -13.96
N LEU A 134 -1.65 -14.53 -13.81
CA LEU A 134 -1.22 -15.37 -12.70
C LEU A 134 -0.25 -16.43 -13.23
N ILE A 135 0.93 -16.51 -12.63
CA ILE A 135 1.91 -17.54 -12.94
C ILE A 135 1.97 -18.54 -11.80
N VAL A 136 1.59 -19.77 -12.09
CA VAL A 136 1.63 -20.90 -11.17
C VAL A 136 2.73 -21.86 -11.61
N SER A 137 3.53 -22.35 -10.67
CA SER A 137 4.49 -23.42 -10.92
C SER A 137 4.33 -24.54 -9.90
N GLY A 138 4.63 -25.78 -10.30
CA GLY A 138 4.37 -26.93 -9.45
C GLY A 138 4.28 -28.26 -10.18
N ILE A 139 3.70 -29.26 -9.50
CA ILE A 139 3.32 -30.54 -10.09
C ILE A 139 1.81 -30.56 -10.29
N GLN A 140 1.37 -30.70 -11.53
CA GLN A 140 -0.03 -30.88 -11.90
C GLN A 140 -0.30 -32.35 -12.21
N LYS A 141 -1.33 -32.95 -11.60
CA LYS A 141 -1.71 -34.36 -11.76
C LYS A 141 -2.59 -34.61 -12.99
N GLU A 142 -2.22 -34.01 -14.10
CA GLU A 142 -2.90 -34.15 -15.39
C GLU A 142 -2.02 -34.89 -16.40
N GLY A 143 -2.62 -35.57 -17.36
CA GLY A 143 -1.89 -36.27 -18.42
C GLY A 143 -1.42 -37.69 -18.07
N ASP A 144 -0.35 -38.14 -18.72
CA ASP A 144 0.21 -39.48 -18.54
C ASP A 144 0.99 -39.64 -17.21
N LYS A 145 1.52 -40.83 -16.95
CA LYS A 145 2.24 -41.11 -15.67
C LYS A 145 3.52 -40.27 -15.49
N PHE A 146 4.15 -39.84 -16.57
CA PHE A 146 5.37 -39.05 -16.56
C PHE A 146 5.06 -37.55 -16.45
N GLU A 147 4.01 -37.09 -17.13
CA GLU A 147 3.53 -35.71 -17.03
C GLU A 147 3.09 -35.37 -15.60
N LYS A 148 2.38 -36.30 -14.94
CA LYS A 148 1.88 -36.16 -13.55
C LYS A 148 2.93 -35.96 -12.47
N ILE A 149 4.21 -36.15 -12.79
CA ILE A 149 5.35 -36.00 -11.88
C ILE A 149 6.36 -34.97 -12.38
N THR A 150 6.10 -34.34 -13.53
CA THR A 150 7.03 -33.39 -14.14
C THR A 150 6.64 -31.96 -13.74
N PRO A 151 7.59 -31.15 -13.23
CA PRO A 151 7.36 -29.74 -12.97
C PRO A 151 6.80 -28.99 -14.17
N LYS A 152 5.74 -28.21 -13.93
CA LYS A 152 4.99 -27.46 -14.92
C LYS A 152 4.85 -26.01 -14.48
N VAL A 153 4.83 -25.11 -15.44
CA VAL A 153 4.42 -23.72 -15.29
C VAL A 153 3.15 -23.50 -16.10
N ALA A 154 2.20 -22.79 -15.51
CA ALA A 154 0.95 -22.38 -16.15
C ALA A 154 0.74 -20.89 -15.94
N VAL A 155 0.27 -20.22 -16.98
CA VAL A 155 -0.07 -18.80 -16.97
C VAL A 155 -1.56 -18.67 -17.22
N TYR A 156 -2.25 -18.00 -16.30
CA TYR A 156 -3.67 -17.74 -16.37
C TYR A 156 -3.91 -16.25 -16.61
N ASP A 157 -4.88 -15.94 -17.45
CA ASP A 157 -5.39 -14.59 -17.62
C ASP A 157 -6.36 -14.27 -16.47
N LEU A 158 -6.02 -13.28 -15.65
CA LEU A 158 -6.82 -12.94 -14.47
C LEU A 158 -8.16 -12.30 -14.85
N ALA A 159 -8.25 -11.64 -16.00
CA ALA A 159 -9.46 -10.96 -16.44
C ALA A 159 -10.56 -11.94 -16.89
N THR A 160 -10.18 -12.97 -17.62
CA THR A 160 -11.07 -14.01 -18.16
C THR A 160 -11.15 -15.24 -17.25
N SER A 161 -10.24 -15.35 -16.28
CA SER A 161 -10.09 -16.50 -15.39
C SER A 161 -9.82 -17.82 -16.13
N LYS A 162 -9.07 -17.74 -17.23
CA LYS A 162 -8.75 -18.89 -18.08
C LYS A 162 -7.25 -19.15 -18.11
N LEU A 163 -6.89 -20.43 -18.28
CA LEU A 163 -5.53 -20.80 -18.63
C LEU A 163 -5.21 -20.24 -20.02
N ASP A 164 -4.14 -19.46 -20.13
CA ASP A 164 -3.63 -18.98 -21.43
C ASP A 164 -2.73 -20.04 -22.05
N TYR A 165 -1.69 -20.43 -21.33
CA TYR A 165 -0.72 -21.43 -21.78
C TYR A 165 -0.04 -22.11 -20.60
N SER A 166 0.55 -23.26 -20.87
CA SER A 166 1.34 -23.99 -19.89
C SER A 166 2.37 -24.89 -20.56
N PHE A 167 3.45 -25.17 -19.86
CA PHE A 167 4.52 -26.03 -20.35
C PHE A 167 5.27 -26.68 -19.19
N PHE A 168 5.93 -27.80 -19.49
CA PHE A 168 6.80 -28.46 -18.53
C PHE A 168 8.17 -27.79 -18.46
N LEU A 169 8.72 -27.67 -17.25
CA LEU A 169 10.10 -27.20 -17.02
C LEU A 169 11.14 -28.25 -17.40
N ASP A 170 10.72 -29.50 -17.52
CA ASP A 170 11.53 -30.64 -17.94
C ASP A 170 10.74 -31.49 -18.96
N LYS A 171 11.44 -32.27 -19.78
CA LYS A 171 10.86 -33.30 -20.64
C LYS A 171 10.23 -34.41 -19.78
N PRO A 172 8.91 -34.65 -19.90
CA PRO A 172 8.27 -35.79 -19.26
C PRO A 172 8.96 -37.10 -19.66
N GLY A 173 9.26 -37.94 -18.66
CA GLY A 173 9.89 -39.24 -18.88
C GLY A 173 11.37 -39.17 -19.24
N ARG A 174 12.05 -38.05 -18.96
CA ARG A 174 13.51 -37.92 -19.13
C ARG A 174 14.23 -39.11 -18.50
N VAL A 175 15.12 -39.73 -19.28
CA VAL A 175 16.05 -40.77 -18.82
C VAL A 175 17.39 -40.09 -18.48
N GLY A 176 17.88 -40.25 -17.25
CA GLY A 176 19.12 -39.63 -16.78
C GLY A 176 19.00 -39.11 -15.34
N MET A 177 20.02 -38.36 -14.87
CA MET A 177 19.96 -37.73 -13.55
C MET A 177 18.89 -36.64 -13.52
N ALA A 178 17.99 -36.70 -12.52
CA ALA A 178 16.99 -35.68 -12.29
C ALA A 178 17.68 -34.33 -11.98
N LYS A 179 17.22 -33.26 -12.64
CA LYS A 179 17.66 -31.89 -12.35
C LYS A 179 16.65 -31.24 -11.41
N ASP A 180 17.16 -30.48 -10.44
CA ASP A 180 16.33 -29.72 -9.53
C ASP A 180 15.91 -28.39 -10.16
N PHE A 181 14.68 -28.32 -10.69
CA PHE A 181 14.08 -27.10 -11.24
C PHE A 181 13.25 -26.32 -10.22
N SER A 182 13.57 -26.43 -8.93
CA SER A 182 12.95 -25.59 -7.89
C SER A 182 13.02 -24.12 -8.27
N ILE A 183 11.89 -23.42 -8.16
CA ILE A 183 11.78 -21.99 -8.44
C ILE A 183 12.44 -21.20 -7.31
N THR A 184 13.38 -20.32 -7.65
CA THR A 184 14.16 -19.55 -6.65
C THR A 184 13.67 -18.12 -6.44
N GLY A 185 12.72 -17.68 -7.26
CA GLY A 185 12.27 -16.30 -7.30
C GLY A 185 11.01 -16.05 -8.12
N LEU A 186 10.69 -14.77 -8.30
CA LEU A 186 9.58 -14.29 -9.13
C LEU A 186 9.91 -14.48 -10.62
N PRO A 187 9.10 -15.22 -11.38
CA PRO A 187 9.21 -15.27 -12.84
C PRO A 187 8.97 -13.90 -13.47
N LEU A 188 9.67 -13.60 -14.57
CA LEU A 188 9.53 -12.35 -15.33
C LEU A 188 8.83 -12.64 -16.65
N LEU A 189 7.59 -12.14 -16.77
CA LEU A 189 6.80 -12.22 -17.99
C LEU A 189 7.15 -11.07 -18.93
N LEU A 190 7.70 -11.42 -20.09
CA LEU A 190 7.96 -10.51 -21.20
C LEU A 190 6.90 -10.71 -22.29
N LYS A 191 6.87 -9.85 -23.31
CA LYS A 191 5.87 -9.91 -24.39
C LYS A 191 5.87 -11.23 -25.14
N ASP A 192 7.06 -11.77 -25.42
CA ASP A 192 7.23 -12.93 -26.30
C ASP A 192 7.55 -14.23 -25.55
N PHE A 193 8.00 -14.13 -24.29
CA PHE A 193 8.46 -15.29 -23.53
C PHE A 193 8.46 -15.06 -22.01
N LEU A 194 8.60 -16.14 -21.26
CA LEU A 194 8.69 -16.14 -19.80
C LEU A 194 10.10 -16.53 -19.35
N ILE A 195 10.67 -15.77 -18.42
CA ILE A 195 11.93 -16.13 -17.73
C ILE A 195 11.62 -16.66 -16.34
N ILE A 196 12.13 -17.84 -16.05
CA ILE A 196 11.82 -18.60 -14.85
C ILE A 196 13.13 -18.79 -14.06
N PRO A 197 13.27 -18.18 -12.87
CA PRO A 197 14.46 -18.36 -12.06
C PRO A 197 14.39 -19.71 -11.34
N THR A 198 15.38 -20.56 -11.56
CA THR A 198 15.44 -21.90 -10.99
C THR A 198 16.77 -22.19 -10.30
N ALA A 199 16.83 -23.27 -9.52
CA ALA A 199 18.08 -23.80 -8.97
C ALA A 199 19.09 -24.27 -10.05
N GLN A 200 18.65 -24.47 -11.30
CA GLN A 200 19.54 -24.75 -12.43
C GLN A 200 20.01 -23.52 -13.19
N GLY A 201 19.42 -22.35 -12.95
CA GLY A 201 19.69 -21.13 -13.70
C GLY A 201 18.41 -20.39 -14.09
N LEU A 202 18.54 -19.31 -14.87
CA LEU A 202 17.39 -18.69 -15.53
C LEU A 202 17.00 -19.53 -16.76
N LEU A 203 15.74 -19.89 -16.87
CA LEU A 203 15.18 -20.63 -18.00
C LEU A 203 14.20 -19.75 -18.77
N ALA A 204 14.48 -19.46 -20.03
CA ALA A 204 13.56 -18.75 -20.91
C ALA A 204 12.77 -19.72 -21.78
N LYS A 205 11.45 -19.58 -21.74
CA LYS A 205 10.50 -20.43 -22.47
C LYS A 205 9.57 -19.57 -23.30
N SER A 206 9.37 -19.95 -24.56
CA SER A 206 8.28 -19.39 -25.37
C SER A 206 6.93 -19.67 -24.69
N HIS A 207 5.88 -18.94 -25.07
CA HIS A 207 4.53 -19.23 -24.55
C HIS A 207 4.04 -20.64 -24.93
N ASN A 208 4.61 -21.25 -25.97
CA ASN A 208 4.33 -22.63 -26.37
C ASN A 208 5.18 -23.67 -25.61
N GLY A 209 6.15 -23.23 -24.79
CA GLY A 209 7.01 -24.09 -23.98
C GLY A 209 8.34 -24.49 -24.62
N ASP A 210 8.69 -23.91 -25.77
CA ASP A 210 9.98 -24.14 -26.43
C ASP A 210 11.10 -23.55 -25.59
N ASP A 211 12.21 -24.28 -25.45
CA ASP A 211 13.45 -23.75 -24.86
C ASP A 211 14.03 -22.66 -25.77
N LEU A 212 14.10 -21.44 -25.25
CA LEU A 212 14.74 -20.33 -25.98
C LEU A 212 16.21 -20.22 -25.59
N TRP A 213 16.48 -20.13 -24.29
CA TRP A 213 17.82 -20.09 -23.73
C TRP A 213 17.82 -20.45 -22.25
N GLN A 214 19.01 -20.77 -21.73
CA GLN A 214 19.24 -21.02 -20.32
C GLN A 214 20.58 -20.41 -19.88
N THR A 215 20.61 -19.79 -18.70
CA THR A 215 21.86 -19.26 -18.10
C THR A 215 22.40 -20.19 -17.02
N LYS A 216 23.65 -19.95 -16.60
CA LYS A 216 24.25 -20.57 -15.40
C LYS A 216 24.04 -19.74 -14.12
N ILE A 217 23.36 -18.60 -14.23
CA ILE A 217 23.07 -17.68 -13.12
C ILE A 217 21.95 -18.27 -12.27
N LYS A 218 22.29 -18.72 -11.06
CA LYS A 218 21.38 -19.41 -10.13
C LYS A 218 20.95 -18.49 -8.99
N GLY A 219 19.87 -18.87 -8.30
CA GLY A 219 19.47 -18.23 -7.05
C GLY A 219 18.87 -16.82 -7.20
N VAL A 220 18.56 -16.39 -8.42
CA VAL A 220 17.88 -15.12 -8.68
C VAL A 220 16.51 -15.14 -8.00
N ASN A 221 16.24 -14.12 -7.19
CA ASN A 221 15.01 -13.97 -6.40
C ASN A 221 13.96 -13.14 -7.14
N TRP A 222 14.38 -12.18 -7.96
CA TRP A 222 13.49 -11.37 -8.79
C TRP A 222 14.27 -10.77 -9.96
N MET A 223 13.56 -10.29 -10.97
CA MET A 223 14.12 -9.67 -12.16
C MET A 223 13.29 -8.46 -12.57
N VAL A 224 13.91 -7.55 -13.30
CA VAL A 224 13.25 -6.43 -13.98
C VAL A 224 13.86 -6.29 -15.38
N ALA A 225 13.07 -5.91 -16.36
CA ALA A 225 13.56 -5.60 -17.69
C ALA A 225 13.46 -4.11 -17.97
N ASP A 226 14.30 -3.62 -18.89
CA ASP A 226 14.11 -2.32 -19.50
C ASP A 226 12.82 -2.27 -20.33
N GLN A 227 12.40 -1.07 -20.75
CA GLN A 227 11.15 -0.88 -21.50
C GLN A 227 11.11 -1.64 -22.84
N THR A 228 12.28 -1.90 -23.44
CA THR A 228 12.38 -2.65 -24.70
C THR A 228 12.41 -4.16 -24.49
N GLU A 229 12.48 -4.62 -23.23
CA GLU A 229 12.66 -6.02 -22.84
C GLU A 229 13.94 -6.66 -23.43
N SER A 230 14.92 -5.83 -23.81
CA SER A 230 16.18 -6.28 -24.40
C SER A 230 17.27 -6.51 -23.35
N GLU A 231 17.18 -5.78 -22.23
CA GLU A 231 18.11 -5.86 -21.12
C GLU A 231 17.35 -6.24 -19.84
N ILE A 232 17.75 -7.36 -19.24
CA ILE A 232 17.14 -7.93 -18.05
C ILE A 232 18.15 -7.86 -16.90
N TYR A 233 17.70 -7.38 -15.75
CA TYR A 233 18.48 -7.32 -14.52
C TYR A 233 17.94 -8.36 -13.53
N GLY A 234 18.79 -9.29 -13.11
CA GLY A 234 18.47 -10.34 -12.14
C GLY A 234 19.14 -10.10 -10.79
N PHE A 235 18.41 -10.28 -9.70
CA PHE A 235 18.88 -10.00 -8.34
C PHE A 235 18.97 -11.28 -7.52
N GLU A 236 20.18 -11.63 -7.10
CA GLU A 236 20.47 -12.80 -6.28
C GLU A 236 20.88 -12.33 -4.87
N SER A 237 20.03 -12.57 -3.88
CA SER A 237 20.35 -12.33 -2.48
C SER A 237 21.26 -13.44 -1.96
N VAL A 238 22.42 -13.06 -1.43
CA VAL A 238 23.45 -13.99 -0.96
C VAL A 238 23.82 -13.71 0.50
N ASN A 239 24.40 -14.72 1.16
CA ASN A 239 24.85 -14.65 2.55
C ASN A 239 23.72 -14.25 3.52
N ASN A 240 22.53 -14.85 3.36
CA ASN A 240 21.33 -14.57 4.16
C ASN A 240 20.93 -13.08 4.14
N GLY A 241 20.86 -12.48 2.95
CA GLY A 241 20.47 -11.06 2.80
C GLY A 241 21.59 -10.05 3.08
N LYS A 242 22.79 -10.49 3.44
CA LYS A 242 23.91 -9.57 3.69
C LYS A 242 24.43 -8.89 2.42
N ASN A 243 24.25 -9.49 1.24
CA ASN A 243 24.59 -8.86 -0.04
C ASN A 243 23.58 -9.25 -1.12
N THR A 244 23.57 -8.48 -2.20
CA THR A 244 22.86 -8.77 -3.44
C THR A 244 23.85 -8.78 -4.59
N ARG A 245 23.77 -9.77 -5.48
CA ARG A 245 24.47 -9.80 -6.77
C ARG A 245 23.49 -9.40 -7.85
N ILE A 246 23.84 -8.40 -8.65
CA ILE A 246 23.04 -7.91 -9.77
C ILE A 246 23.68 -8.42 -11.05
N HIS A 247 22.91 -9.16 -11.83
CA HIS A 247 23.30 -9.74 -13.11
C HIS A 247 22.62 -8.96 -14.23
N LYS A 248 23.30 -8.74 -15.35
CA LYS A 248 22.70 -8.16 -16.57
C LYS A 248 22.69 -9.20 -17.69
N ILE A 249 21.50 -9.50 -18.20
CA ILE A 249 21.24 -10.57 -19.16
C ILE A 249 20.56 -9.96 -20.39
N GLY A 250 20.99 -10.35 -21.59
CA GLY A 250 20.33 -9.97 -22.83
C GLY A 250 19.07 -10.78 -23.07
N LYS A 251 18.18 -10.30 -23.95
CA LYS A 251 16.98 -11.05 -24.35
C LYS A 251 17.24 -12.45 -24.93
N ASP A 252 18.47 -12.74 -25.34
CA ASP A 252 18.96 -14.02 -25.86
C ASP A 252 19.63 -14.89 -24.80
N GLY A 253 19.65 -14.44 -23.54
CA GLY A 253 20.23 -15.17 -22.40
C GLY A 253 21.72 -14.95 -22.20
N ASN A 254 22.39 -14.16 -23.05
CA ASN A 254 23.81 -13.89 -22.88
C ASN A 254 24.05 -12.91 -21.70
N GLU A 255 25.08 -13.17 -20.90
CA GLU A 255 25.52 -12.23 -19.87
C GLU A 255 26.12 -11.00 -20.56
N LEU A 256 25.56 -9.82 -20.28
CA LEU A 256 25.99 -8.55 -20.89
C LEU A 256 27.07 -7.84 -20.08
N TRP A 257 27.23 -8.22 -18.81
CA TRP A 257 28.37 -7.84 -17.99
C TRP A 257 29.35 -8.99 -17.87
N ASN A 258 30.64 -8.67 -17.77
CA ASN A 258 31.69 -9.68 -17.58
C ASN A 258 31.58 -10.38 -16.22
N ASP A 259 31.23 -9.61 -15.19
CA ASP A 259 31.03 -10.05 -13.81
C ASP A 259 29.73 -9.47 -13.26
N ASP A 260 29.10 -10.17 -12.32
CA ASP A 260 27.98 -9.62 -11.58
C ASP A 260 28.40 -8.43 -10.71
N ARG A 261 27.46 -7.53 -10.46
CA ARG A 261 27.67 -6.42 -9.56
C ARG A 261 27.22 -6.78 -8.15
N LYS A 262 28.19 -6.95 -7.24
CA LYS A 262 27.92 -7.15 -5.82
C LYS A 262 27.62 -5.82 -5.10
N ILE A 263 26.44 -5.74 -4.49
CA ILE A 263 25.99 -4.65 -3.63
C ILE A 263 25.82 -5.17 -2.20
N GLN A 264 26.22 -4.40 -1.20
CA GLN A 264 26.01 -4.78 0.20
C GLN A 264 24.55 -4.55 0.62
N GLY A 265 23.99 -5.47 1.39
CA GLY A 265 22.58 -5.47 1.80
C GLY A 265 21.61 -6.05 0.77
N VAL A 266 20.32 -5.98 1.07
CA VAL A 266 19.22 -6.38 0.18
C VAL A 266 18.79 -5.18 -0.65
N VAL A 267 18.80 -5.31 -1.98
CA VAL A 267 18.28 -4.25 -2.87
C VAL A 267 16.78 -4.06 -2.61
N SER A 268 16.40 -2.83 -2.25
CA SER A 268 15.03 -2.43 -1.93
C SER A 268 14.41 -1.51 -2.99
N LYS A 269 15.23 -0.83 -3.80
CA LYS A 269 14.81 -0.08 -4.98
C LYS A 269 15.82 -0.21 -6.11
N PHE A 270 15.35 -0.28 -7.34
CA PHE A 270 16.16 -0.31 -8.54
C PHE A 270 15.45 0.44 -9.66
N GLU A 271 16.11 1.43 -10.26
CA GLU A 271 15.58 2.23 -11.36
C GLU A 271 16.52 2.18 -12.56
N ILE A 272 15.98 1.88 -13.74
CA ILE A 272 16.71 1.90 -15.02
C ILE A 272 16.52 3.29 -15.64
N LEU A 273 17.61 4.07 -15.72
CA LEU A 273 17.60 5.44 -16.24
C LEU A 273 18.48 5.56 -17.48
N PRO A 274 18.22 6.53 -18.37
CA PRO A 274 19.11 6.82 -19.51
C PRO A 274 20.56 7.10 -19.10
N GLN A 275 20.78 7.65 -17.91
CA GLN A 275 22.09 8.02 -17.38
C GLN A 275 22.81 6.86 -16.68
N GLY A 276 22.11 5.77 -16.32
CA GLY A 276 22.65 4.68 -15.52
C GLY A 276 21.59 3.96 -14.66
N LEU A 277 22.02 3.19 -13.68
CA LEU A 277 21.16 2.39 -12.82
C LEU A 277 21.21 2.92 -11.39
N ALA A 278 20.07 3.37 -10.86
CA ALA A 278 20.00 3.82 -9.48
C ALA A 278 19.57 2.67 -8.57
N VAL A 279 20.36 2.41 -7.52
CA VAL A 279 20.16 1.28 -6.61
C VAL A 279 20.07 1.78 -5.19
N VAL A 280 19.05 1.34 -4.45
CA VAL A 280 19.00 1.45 -2.98
C VAL A 280 19.08 0.05 -2.40
N SER A 281 19.99 -0.16 -1.45
CA SER A 281 20.10 -1.41 -0.70
C SER A 281 20.02 -1.17 0.79
N ASN A 282 19.45 -2.10 1.54
CA ASN A 282 19.27 -2.01 2.98
C ASN A 282 20.19 -3.00 3.69
N LYS A 283 20.96 -2.50 4.66
CA LYS A 283 21.84 -3.28 5.55
C LYS A 283 21.29 -3.31 6.96
N GLY A 284 21.71 -4.32 7.71
CA GLY A 284 21.33 -4.54 9.11
C GLY A 284 20.53 -5.83 9.27
N GLU A 285 20.56 -6.36 10.47
CA GLU A 285 19.56 -7.34 10.91
C GLU A 285 18.24 -6.56 11.05
N GLY A 286 17.09 -7.15 10.74
CA GLY A 286 15.79 -6.46 10.89
C GLY A 286 15.54 -5.97 12.33
N SER A 287 14.30 -5.61 12.64
CA SER A 287 13.87 -5.03 13.93
C SER A 287 14.25 -5.81 15.22
N ASP A 288 14.85 -7.00 15.12
CA ASP A 288 15.21 -7.89 16.22
C ASP A 288 16.70 -7.82 16.63
N GLY A 289 17.45 -6.82 16.14
CA GLY A 289 18.89 -6.68 16.39
C GLY A 289 19.25 -6.29 17.83
N SER A 290 20.22 -7.03 18.41
CA SER A 290 20.96 -6.67 19.65
C SER A 290 21.46 -5.22 19.64
N VAL A 291 21.65 -4.59 20.81
CA VAL A 291 22.30 -3.26 20.97
C VAL A 291 23.71 -3.19 20.35
N PHE A 292 24.32 -4.33 20.04
CA PHE A 292 25.61 -4.45 19.37
C PHE A 292 25.52 -4.73 17.85
N SER A 293 24.32 -4.81 17.28
CA SER A 293 24.12 -5.03 15.85
C SER A 293 24.52 -3.81 15.02
N GLN A 294 24.95 -4.04 13.78
CA GLN A 294 25.22 -2.96 12.83
C GLN A 294 23.95 -2.13 12.67
N LYS A 295 24.01 -0.83 12.98
CA LYS A 295 22.88 0.07 12.79
C LYS A 295 22.37 -0.08 11.37
N SER A 296 21.08 -0.37 11.26
CA SER A 296 20.50 -0.58 9.96
C SER A 296 20.53 0.72 9.14
N GLU A 297 21.03 0.61 7.92
CA GLU A 297 21.31 1.75 7.06
C GLU A 297 21.05 1.36 5.60
N SER A 298 20.64 2.34 4.78
CA SER A 298 20.55 2.13 3.34
C SER A 298 21.82 2.61 2.66
N GLU A 299 22.22 2.00 1.55
CA GLU A 299 23.18 2.57 0.62
C GLU A 299 22.49 2.98 -0.67
N ILE A 300 23.08 3.98 -1.33
CA ILE A 300 22.66 4.42 -2.66
C ILE A 300 23.87 4.26 -3.59
N ALA A 301 23.69 3.55 -4.69
CA ALA A 301 24.67 3.42 -5.75
C ALA A 301 24.09 3.91 -7.08
N PHE A 302 24.97 4.40 -7.95
CA PHE A 302 24.64 4.72 -9.32
C PHE A 302 25.61 4.00 -10.24
N LEU A 303 25.10 3.05 -11.02
CA LEU A 303 25.91 2.09 -11.77
C LEU A 303 25.83 2.36 -13.27
N SER A 304 26.92 2.06 -13.97
CA SER A 304 26.97 2.03 -15.42
C SER A 304 26.04 0.92 -15.92
N ALA A 305 25.08 1.25 -16.78
CA ALA A 305 24.26 0.22 -17.43
C ALA A 305 25.12 -0.71 -18.30
N THR A 306 26.23 -0.20 -18.85
CA THR A 306 27.12 -0.95 -19.75
C THR A 306 28.05 -1.91 -19.02
N SER A 307 28.63 -1.50 -17.88
CA SER A 307 29.66 -2.29 -17.18
C SER A 307 29.26 -2.79 -15.79
N GLY A 308 28.21 -2.23 -15.17
CA GLY A 308 27.82 -2.52 -13.79
C GLY A 308 28.72 -1.86 -12.74
N GLU A 309 29.75 -1.14 -13.15
CA GLU A 309 30.66 -0.40 -12.26
C GLU A 309 29.98 0.84 -11.68
N ASP A 310 30.44 1.30 -10.51
CA ASP A 310 29.97 2.58 -9.96
C ASP A 310 30.37 3.73 -10.89
N LEU A 311 29.39 4.57 -11.23
CA LEU A 311 29.62 5.84 -11.90
C LEU A 311 30.04 6.94 -10.91
N TRP A 312 29.79 6.74 -9.62
CA TRP A 312 30.21 7.65 -8.58
C TRP A 312 31.53 7.20 -7.96
N GLU A 313 32.53 8.09 -7.94
CA GLU A 313 33.77 7.85 -7.18
C GLU A 313 33.50 7.66 -5.68
N LYS A 314 32.44 8.32 -5.17
CA LYS A 314 32.05 8.27 -3.78
C LYS A 314 30.54 8.37 -3.62
N ALA A 315 29.93 7.26 -3.19
CA ALA A 315 28.53 7.22 -2.84
C ALA A 315 28.17 8.18 -1.68
N PRO A 316 26.95 8.75 -1.67
CA PRO A 316 26.48 9.56 -0.57
C PRO A 316 26.38 8.71 0.70
N LYS A 317 26.79 9.29 1.84
CA LYS A 317 26.60 8.67 3.16
C LYS A 317 25.20 8.98 3.67
N THR A 318 24.41 7.93 3.91
CA THR A 318 23.03 8.02 4.41
C THR A 318 22.97 8.06 5.94
N LYS A 319 23.76 7.22 6.63
CA LYS A 319 23.77 7.06 8.10
C LYS A 319 22.38 6.73 8.70
N GLY A 320 21.53 6.06 7.93
CA GLY A 320 20.18 5.67 8.30
C GLY A 320 19.44 5.08 7.10
N TYR A 321 18.16 4.70 7.29
CA TYR A 321 17.34 4.18 6.20
C TYR A 321 16.87 5.30 5.27
N VAL A 322 16.97 5.06 3.97
CA VAL A 322 16.37 5.91 2.94
C VAL A 322 14.85 5.71 2.97
N GLN A 323 14.14 6.71 3.49
CA GLN A 323 12.68 6.74 3.57
C GLN A 323 12.06 7.33 2.29
N HIS A 324 12.71 8.35 1.73
CA HIS A 324 12.31 9.00 0.49
C HIS A 324 13.40 8.86 -0.55
N PHE A 325 13.00 8.53 -1.78
CA PHE A 325 13.91 8.35 -2.90
C PHE A 325 13.18 8.76 -4.17
N TYR A 326 13.66 9.83 -4.81
CA TYR A 326 13.04 10.41 -6.00
C TYR A 326 14.07 10.64 -7.10
N ILE A 327 13.71 10.26 -8.32
CA ILE A 327 14.45 10.57 -9.54
C ILE A 327 14.01 11.96 -10.02
N MET A 328 14.99 12.84 -10.22
CA MET A 328 14.84 14.21 -10.70
C MET A 328 15.54 14.33 -12.06
N GLU A 329 15.25 15.39 -12.82
CA GLU A 329 15.86 15.62 -14.14
C GLU A 329 17.40 15.74 -14.08
N ASP A 330 17.93 16.29 -12.99
CA ASP A 330 19.35 16.58 -12.78
C ASP A 330 20.05 15.60 -11.80
N GLY A 331 19.33 14.65 -11.21
CA GLY A 331 19.89 13.72 -10.25
C GLY A 331 18.89 12.97 -9.39
N ILE A 332 19.32 12.58 -8.18
CA ILE A 332 18.56 11.80 -7.22
C ILE A 332 18.38 12.61 -5.94
N LEU A 333 17.13 12.83 -5.55
CA LEU A 333 16.74 13.44 -4.27
C LEU A 333 16.37 12.34 -3.28
N PHE A 334 16.91 12.38 -2.07
CA PHE A 334 16.60 11.38 -1.06
C PHE A 334 16.52 11.97 0.35
N GLY A 335 15.70 11.33 1.18
CA GLY A 335 15.47 11.68 2.58
C GLY A 335 15.68 10.47 3.49
N ILE A 336 16.30 10.69 4.64
CA ILE A 336 16.66 9.65 5.60
C ILE A 336 15.70 9.67 6.78
N TYR A 337 15.24 8.49 7.23
CA TYR A 337 14.30 8.36 8.35
C TYR A 337 14.84 9.01 9.64
N SER A 338 16.13 8.87 9.95
CA SER A 338 16.77 9.52 11.11
C SER A 338 17.03 11.01 10.91
N GLY A 339 16.45 11.63 9.89
CA GLY A 339 16.67 13.01 9.49
C GLY A 339 17.80 13.18 8.49
N GLY A 340 17.62 14.16 7.62
CA GLY A 340 18.55 14.52 6.56
C GLY A 340 17.92 14.42 5.17
N ILE A 341 18.08 15.48 4.38
CA ILE A 341 17.71 15.49 2.96
C ILE A 341 18.92 15.87 2.14
N ASN A 342 19.14 15.18 1.02
CA ASN A 342 20.23 15.49 0.12
C ASN A 342 19.88 15.19 -1.33
N LYS A 343 20.62 15.82 -2.24
CA LYS A 343 20.47 15.67 -3.67
C LYS A 343 21.84 15.48 -4.30
N VAL A 344 21.96 14.48 -5.17
CA VAL A 344 23.21 14.13 -5.86
C VAL A 344 22.94 14.00 -7.34
N SER A 345 23.79 14.58 -8.17
CA SER A 345 23.68 14.47 -9.62
C SER A 345 24.05 13.07 -10.11
N PHE A 346 23.70 12.75 -11.35
CA PHE A 346 24.07 11.46 -11.95
C PHE A 346 25.59 11.27 -12.10
N ASP A 347 26.39 12.35 -12.17
CA ASP A 347 27.86 12.30 -12.16
C ASP A 347 28.47 12.28 -10.74
N GLY A 348 27.65 12.19 -9.69
CA GLY A 348 28.10 11.96 -8.31
C GLY A 348 28.45 13.22 -7.54
N LYS A 349 28.17 14.40 -8.10
CA LYS A 349 28.38 15.67 -7.41
C LYS A 349 27.21 15.95 -6.45
N PRO A 350 27.48 16.34 -5.20
CA PRO A 350 26.44 16.89 -4.35
C PRO A 350 25.85 18.13 -5.01
N LEU A 351 24.53 18.14 -5.21
CA LEU A 351 23.81 19.29 -5.74
C LEU A 351 23.45 20.28 -4.62
N PHE A 352 23.29 19.78 -3.39
CA PHE A 352 23.21 20.63 -2.21
C PHE A 352 24.59 20.86 -1.62
N LYS A 353 24.91 22.13 -1.29
CA LYS A 353 26.21 22.51 -0.69
C LYS A 353 26.53 21.69 0.56
N LYS A 354 25.51 21.38 1.35
CA LYS A 354 25.57 20.50 2.53
C LYS A 354 24.27 19.69 2.58
N PRO A 355 24.30 18.45 3.13
CA PRO A 355 23.07 17.77 3.48
C PRO A 355 22.23 18.66 4.40
N LEU A 356 20.95 18.81 4.06
CA LEU A 356 19.99 19.52 4.88
C LEU A 356 19.82 18.76 6.18
N LYS A 357 19.80 19.49 7.29
CA LYS A 357 19.50 18.90 8.60
C LYS A 357 18.01 19.04 8.84
N THR A 358 17.34 17.91 9.00
CA THR A 358 15.92 17.85 9.35
C THR A 358 15.77 17.03 10.63
N GLY A 359 14.59 17.09 11.23
CA GLY A 359 14.19 16.14 12.27
C GLY A 359 14.02 14.71 11.74
N GLU A 360 13.80 13.77 12.66
CA GLU A 360 13.49 12.38 12.35
C GLU A 360 12.07 12.20 11.80
N ASN A 361 11.87 11.09 11.09
CA ASN A 361 10.66 10.68 10.40
C ASN A 361 10.13 11.79 9.49
N ILE A 362 10.60 11.82 8.24
CA ILE A 362 10.12 12.78 7.26
C ILE A 362 8.73 12.30 6.81
N ILE A 363 7.69 12.99 7.27
CA ILE A 363 6.29 12.63 7.01
C ILE A 363 5.89 13.06 5.60
N THR A 364 6.34 14.23 5.17
CA THR A 364 6.08 14.77 3.84
C THR A 364 7.36 15.23 3.17
N MET A 365 7.53 14.84 1.91
CA MET A 365 8.39 15.48 0.92
C MET A 365 7.58 15.65 -0.36
N ALA A 366 7.41 16.90 -0.79
CA ALA A 366 6.62 17.22 -1.98
C ALA A 366 7.13 18.50 -2.66
N HIS A 367 6.88 18.60 -3.96
CA HIS A 367 7.08 19.80 -4.73
C HIS A 367 6.03 20.85 -4.36
N SER A 368 6.49 22.08 -4.15
CA SER A 368 5.66 23.26 -3.96
C SER A 368 6.14 24.38 -4.90
N PRO A 369 5.35 25.44 -5.14
CA PRO A 369 5.76 26.54 -6.02
C PRO A 369 7.09 27.20 -5.65
N GLN A 370 7.52 27.06 -4.40
CA GLN A 370 8.74 27.68 -3.87
C GLN A 370 9.92 26.72 -3.75
N GLY A 371 9.73 25.43 -4.08
CA GLY A 371 10.73 24.38 -3.93
C GLY A 371 10.19 23.15 -3.22
N LEU A 372 11.07 22.37 -2.60
CA LEU A 372 10.74 21.17 -1.85
C LEU A 372 10.22 21.54 -0.46
N ILE A 373 8.94 21.30 -0.20
CA ILE A 373 8.45 21.29 1.18
C ILE A 373 8.81 19.96 1.84
N TYR A 374 9.38 20.04 3.04
CA TYR A 374 9.51 18.90 3.93
C TYR A 374 8.82 19.18 5.26
N ILE A 375 8.24 18.13 5.83
CA ILE A 375 7.60 18.14 7.16
C ILE A 375 8.03 16.88 7.88
N THR A 376 8.63 17.03 9.06
CA THR A 376 9.06 15.94 9.94
C THR A 376 8.20 15.89 11.20
N SER A 377 8.51 14.97 12.10
CA SER A 377 7.89 14.92 13.42
C SER A 377 8.16 16.15 14.32
N GLU A 378 9.15 16.98 14.02
CA GLU A 378 9.58 18.10 14.89
C GLU A 378 9.93 19.40 14.15
N ASP A 379 10.03 19.37 12.82
CA ASP A 379 10.33 20.55 12.03
C ASP A 379 9.80 20.53 10.58
N ALA A 380 9.70 21.72 10.00
CA ALA A 380 9.34 21.90 8.60
C ALA A 380 10.10 23.07 7.97
N ASN A 381 10.39 22.96 6.68
CA ASN A 381 10.86 24.07 5.86
C ASN A 381 10.53 23.83 4.38
N ILE A 382 10.72 24.88 3.57
CA ILE A 382 10.83 24.79 2.13
C ILE A 382 12.30 24.93 1.76
N VAL A 383 12.74 24.16 0.78
CA VAL A 383 14.11 24.17 0.30
C VAL A 383 14.11 24.44 -1.19
N ASN A 384 14.92 25.40 -1.62
CA ASN A 384 15.19 25.57 -3.03
C ASN A 384 15.85 24.29 -3.60
N LEU A 385 15.18 23.65 -4.56
CA LEU A 385 15.60 22.36 -5.13
C LEU A 385 16.87 22.42 -5.98
N GLU A 386 17.32 23.61 -6.37
CA GLU A 386 18.55 23.84 -7.13
C GLU A 386 19.73 24.04 -6.19
N THR A 387 19.57 24.84 -5.13
CA THR A 387 20.69 25.24 -4.26
C THR A 387 20.79 24.42 -2.97
N GLY A 388 19.69 23.81 -2.53
CA GLY A 388 19.58 23.20 -1.21
C GLY A 388 19.53 24.22 -0.07
N GLU A 389 19.24 25.49 -0.37
CA GLU A 389 19.09 26.53 0.64
C GLU A 389 17.66 26.57 1.15
N GLU A 390 17.52 26.72 2.47
CA GLU A 390 16.23 26.92 3.12
C GLU A 390 15.60 28.23 2.64
N VAL A 391 14.31 28.19 2.31
CA VAL A 391 13.53 29.33 1.83
C VAL A 391 12.95 30.09 3.02
N TRP A 392 12.47 29.41 4.07
CA TRP A 392 12.12 30.09 5.30
C TRP A 392 13.41 30.41 6.07
N ASN A 393 13.52 31.64 6.56
CA ASN A 393 14.72 32.15 7.25
C ASN A 393 15.21 31.25 8.39
N LYS A 394 14.29 30.52 9.02
CA LYS A 394 14.56 29.46 9.98
C LYS A 394 13.55 28.33 9.74
N PRO A 395 13.92 27.06 9.94
CA PRO A 395 12.96 25.98 9.98
C PRO A 395 11.91 26.28 11.03
N LEU A 396 10.65 26.01 10.71
CA LEU A 396 9.60 25.96 11.71
C LEU A 396 9.95 24.82 12.66
N LYS A 397 10.14 25.14 13.94
CA LYS A 397 10.41 24.16 15.00
C LYS A 397 9.18 24.04 15.88
N TYR A 398 8.80 22.81 16.19
CA TYR A 398 7.72 22.49 17.11
C TYR A 398 8.09 21.31 17.99
N LYS A 399 7.32 21.09 19.04
CA LYS A 399 7.48 19.93 19.90
C LYS A 399 7.25 18.66 19.06
N SER A 400 8.12 17.67 19.23
CA SER A 400 7.99 16.38 18.54
C SER A 400 6.57 15.82 18.72
N SER A 401 5.93 15.54 17.59
CA SER A 401 4.57 15.03 17.51
C SER A 401 4.55 13.71 16.74
N ALA A 402 3.69 12.79 17.17
CA ALA A 402 3.46 11.52 16.50
C ALA A 402 2.73 11.69 15.15
N SER A 403 2.04 12.82 14.94
CA SER A 403 1.25 13.09 13.74
C SER A 403 1.28 14.57 13.42
N VAL A 404 1.59 14.91 12.17
CA VAL A 404 1.53 16.29 11.68
C VAL A 404 0.59 16.33 10.49
N ALA A 405 -0.49 17.08 10.62
CA ALA A 405 -1.42 17.35 9.53
C ALA A 405 -1.02 18.67 8.86
N SER A 406 -1.20 18.76 7.55
CA SER A 406 -0.80 19.96 6.81
C SER A 406 -1.66 20.18 5.57
N THR A 407 -1.84 21.45 5.20
CA THR A 407 -2.49 21.83 3.95
C THR A 407 -1.89 23.13 3.38
N PHE A 408 -2.39 23.57 2.23
CA PHE A 408 -2.04 24.83 1.59
C PHE A 408 -3.33 25.61 1.36
N ASP A 409 -3.39 26.79 1.94
CA ASP A 409 -4.49 27.73 1.77
C ASP A 409 -4.17 28.62 0.56
N ASN A 410 -4.75 28.26 -0.59
CA ASN A 410 -4.54 28.99 -1.84
C ASN A 410 -5.07 30.43 -1.78
N GLU A 411 -6.19 30.66 -1.09
CA GLU A 411 -6.81 31.99 -1.03
C GLU A 411 -5.97 32.95 -0.20
N SER A 412 -5.43 32.48 0.93
CA SER A 412 -4.54 33.28 1.79
C SER A 412 -3.06 33.11 1.45
N ASN A 413 -2.72 32.37 0.40
CA ASN A 413 -1.35 32.06 -0.05
C ASN A 413 -0.40 31.67 1.10
N ARG A 414 -0.78 30.66 1.89
CA ARG A 414 -0.01 30.22 3.07
C ARG A 414 -0.03 28.71 3.27
N TYR A 415 1.04 28.20 3.87
CA TYR A 415 1.11 26.83 4.36
C TYR A 415 0.49 26.77 5.75
N LEU A 416 -0.25 25.70 6.03
CA LEU A 416 -0.80 25.43 7.35
C LEU A 416 -0.23 24.09 7.84
N ILE A 417 0.31 24.10 9.06
CA ILE A 417 0.88 22.92 9.71
C ILE A 417 0.29 22.81 11.10
N ALA A 418 -0.45 21.73 11.36
CA ALA A 418 -1.02 21.42 12.68
C ALA A 418 -0.18 20.35 13.39
N THR A 419 0.27 20.72 14.59
CA THR A 419 0.94 19.85 15.57
C THR A 419 -0.04 19.41 16.65
N ASP A 420 0.44 18.83 17.75
CA ASP A 420 -0.42 18.43 18.87
C ASP A 420 -1.16 19.61 19.52
N ASP A 421 -0.58 20.80 19.49
CA ASP A 421 -0.96 21.94 20.32
C ASP A 421 -1.19 23.23 19.53
N THR A 422 -0.70 23.35 18.30
CA THR A 422 -0.71 24.62 17.58
C THR A 422 -0.86 24.42 16.07
N ILE A 423 -1.54 25.36 15.44
CA ILE A 423 -1.58 25.51 13.99
C ILE A 423 -0.67 26.66 13.64
N PHE A 424 0.36 26.36 12.87
CA PHE A 424 1.25 27.36 12.31
C PHE A 424 0.75 27.76 10.92
N ALA A 425 0.62 29.07 10.70
CA ALA A 425 0.47 29.66 9.39
C ALA A 425 1.80 30.20 8.92
N ILE A 426 2.22 29.80 7.72
CA ILE A 426 3.45 30.26 7.11
C ILE A 426 3.10 30.94 5.80
N ASP A 427 3.25 32.26 5.76
CA ASP A 427 3.04 33.05 4.56
C ASP A 427 3.96 32.54 3.45
N ALA A 428 3.39 32.15 2.30
CA ALA A 428 4.18 31.57 1.23
C ALA A 428 5.16 32.61 0.67
N ALA A 429 4.75 33.86 0.44
CA ALA A 429 5.62 34.85 -0.19
C ALA A 429 6.87 35.21 0.63
N THR A 430 6.73 35.27 1.97
CA THR A 430 7.76 35.80 2.88
C THR A 430 8.39 34.75 3.80
N GLY A 431 7.75 33.60 3.98
CA GLY A 431 8.14 32.59 4.98
C GLY A 431 7.89 33.03 6.42
N SER A 432 7.12 34.11 6.63
CA SER A 432 6.78 34.58 7.98
C SER A 432 5.86 33.58 8.66
N VAL A 433 6.24 33.16 9.87
CA VAL A 433 5.49 32.22 10.69
C VAL A 433 4.63 32.99 11.69
N ALA A 434 3.36 32.59 11.79
CA ALA A 434 2.47 32.99 12.87
C ALA A 434 1.82 31.74 13.50
N GLU A 435 1.61 31.79 14.81
CA GLU A 435 0.72 30.86 15.49
C GLU A 435 -0.72 31.32 15.19
N LEU A 436 -1.43 30.52 14.39
CA LEU A 436 -2.76 30.86 13.90
C LEU A 436 -3.83 30.53 14.94
N SER A 437 -3.72 29.38 15.60
CA SER A 437 -4.66 28.95 16.63
C SER A 437 -4.10 27.80 17.47
N ASP A 438 -4.57 27.67 18.71
CA ASP A 438 -4.26 26.55 19.60
C ASP A 438 -5.12 25.33 19.26
N ILE A 439 -4.55 24.14 19.41
CA ILE A 439 -5.26 22.87 19.34
C ILE A 439 -5.40 22.31 20.75
N LYS A 440 -6.65 22.06 21.16
CA LYS A 440 -7.00 21.43 22.44
C LYS A 440 -7.89 20.23 22.20
N PHE A 441 -7.35 19.25 21.48
CA PHE A 441 -8.07 18.01 21.22
C PHE A 441 -8.20 17.18 22.50
N GLU A 442 -9.42 16.69 22.72
CA GLU A 442 -9.74 15.85 23.86
C GLU A 442 -9.08 14.47 23.71
N GLU A 443 -8.96 13.75 24.83
CA GLU A 443 -8.34 12.42 24.91
C GLU A 443 -6.87 12.33 24.45
N LYS A 444 -6.17 13.48 24.45
CA LYS A 444 -4.76 13.61 24.02
C LYS A 444 -4.57 13.15 22.57
N GLU A 445 -5.57 13.37 21.72
CA GLU A 445 -5.42 13.10 20.31
C GLU A 445 -4.62 14.20 19.62
N SER A 446 -3.85 13.78 18.61
CA SER A 446 -3.13 14.67 17.70
C SER A 446 -3.92 14.82 16.41
N PRO A 447 -3.91 15.98 15.75
CA PRO A 447 -4.49 16.14 14.43
C PRO A 447 -3.76 15.25 13.42
N ASN A 448 -4.53 14.60 12.55
CA ASN A 448 -4.01 13.72 11.50
C ASN A 448 -4.67 13.95 10.13
N ALA A 449 -5.67 14.84 10.05
CA ALA A 449 -6.09 15.45 8.80
C ALA A 449 -6.26 16.96 8.91
N MET A 450 -6.02 17.62 7.79
CA MET A 450 -6.25 19.04 7.60
C MET A 450 -6.68 19.28 6.15
N ALA A 451 -7.66 20.14 5.93
CA ALA A 451 -8.13 20.51 4.61
C ALA A 451 -8.72 21.93 4.59
N ILE A 452 -8.64 22.60 3.44
CA ILE A 452 -9.43 23.82 3.21
C ILE A 452 -10.81 23.42 2.72
N ARG A 453 -11.85 23.95 3.35
CA ARG A 453 -13.26 23.64 3.08
C ARG A 453 -14.05 24.93 3.03
N ASN A 454 -14.58 25.28 1.86
CA ASN A 454 -15.39 26.49 1.66
C ASN A 454 -14.71 27.77 2.24
N GLY A 455 -13.39 27.91 2.05
CA GLY A 455 -12.59 29.04 2.58
C GLY A 455 -12.19 28.92 4.06
N ASN A 456 -12.64 27.89 4.76
CA ASN A 456 -12.34 27.63 6.17
C ASN A 456 -11.31 26.50 6.34
N ILE A 457 -10.72 26.40 7.53
CA ILE A 457 -9.68 25.43 7.85
C ILE A 457 -10.30 24.31 8.68
N PHE A 458 -10.39 23.12 8.10
CA PHE A 458 -10.82 21.91 8.80
C PHE A 458 -9.62 21.16 9.35
N ILE A 459 -9.75 20.65 10.57
CA ILE A 459 -8.76 19.84 11.27
C ILE A 459 -9.48 18.69 11.98
N GLY A 460 -8.95 17.47 11.85
CA GLY A 460 -9.56 16.28 12.43
C GLY A 460 -8.56 15.32 13.07
N SER A 461 -9.07 14.54 14.01
CA SER A 461 -8.51 13.32 14.58
C SER A 461 -9.65 12.30 14.81
N SER A 462 -9.38 11.12 15.36
CA SER A 462 -10.40 10.07 15.50
C SER A 462 -11.68 10.52 16.21
N GLN A 463 -11.57 11.31 17.28
CA GLN A 463 -12.67 11.76 18.15
C GLN A 463 -12.95 13.26 18.09
N ASN A 464 -12.04 14.04 17.50
CA ASN A 464 -12.14 15.50 17.44
C ASN A 464 -12.26 15.99 16.00
N MET A 465 -13.09 17.00 15.80
CA MET A 465 -13.16 17.78 14.58
C MET A 465 -13.25 19.26 14.92
N MET A 466 -12.49 20.08 14.23
CA MET A 466 -12.48 21.51 14.40
C MET A 466 -12.58 22.18 13.04
N LEU A 467 -13.41 23.22 12.95
CA LEU A 467 -13.43 24.13 11.82
C LEU A 467 -13.10 25.52 12.33
N LEU A 468 -12.08 26.13 11.71
CA LEU A 468 -11.67 27.50 11.97
C LEU A 468 -12.00 28.36 10.76
N ASP A 469 -12.29 29.63 11.00
CA ASP A 469 -12.30 30.60 9.91
C ASP A 469 -10.88 30.85 9.40
N LYS A 470 -10.77 31.65 8.33
CA LYS A 470 -9.48 32.03 7.73
C LYS A 470 -8.51 32.71 8.71
N ASP A 471 -8.99 33.30 9.80
CA ASP A 471 -8.14 34.01 10.77
C ASP A 471 -7.79 33.12 11.97
N GLY A 472 -8.16 31.83 11.94
CA GLY A 472 -7.87 30.87 13.01
C GLY A 472 -8.88 30.86 14.14
N LYS A 473 -9.96 31.65 14.02
CA LYS A 473 -11.00 31.67 15.04
C LYS A 473 -11.91 30.46 14.87
N GLU A 474 -12.19 29.79 15.99
CA GLU A 474 -13.08 28.64 16.01
C GLU A 474 -14.49 29.00 15.53
N ILE A 475 -14.94 28.28 14.49
CA ILE A 475 -16.33 28.22 14.06
C ILE A 475 -17.04 27.14 14.86
N TYR A 476 -16.44 25.95 14.94
CA TYR A 476 -16.86 24.88 15.84
C TYR A 476 -15.69 23.97 16.24
N HIS A 477 -15.80 23.36 17.43
CA HIS A 477 -15.07 22.16 17.84
C HIS A 477 -16.08 21.10 18.29
N SER A 478 -16.18 20.01 17.52
CA SER A 478 -17.01 18.85 17.83
C SER A 478 -16.12 17.76 18.38
N TYR A 479 -16.45 17.26 19.57
CA TYR A 479 -15.78 16.15 20.21
C TYR A 479 -16.80 15.10 20.58
N GLN A 480 -16.50 13.86 20.20
CA GLN A 480 -17.28 12.70 20.57
C GLN A 480 -16.45 11.85 21.51
N LYS A 481 -16.98 11.53 22.68
CA LYS A 481 -16.21 10.81 23.70
C LYS A 481 -16.05 9.34 23.31
N SER A 482 -14.84 8.80 23.40
CA SER A 482 -14.64 7.39 23.07
C SER A 482 -15.35 6.45 24.07
N PRO A 483 -15.79 5.25 23.64
CA PRO A 483 -16.34 4.25 24.55
C PRO A 483 -15.30 3.67 25.54
N GLY A 484 -15.21 4.25 26.75
CA GLY A 484 -14.50 3.68 27.91
C GLY A 484 -12.96 3.81 27.92
N LYS A 485 -12.35 3.82 29.12
CA LYS A 485 -10.95 4.24 29.35
C LYS A 485 -9.88 3.12 29.43
N SER A 486 -10.17 1.82 29.31
CA SER A 486 -9.17 0.79 29.68
C SER A 486 -9.13 -0.54 28.89
N GLY A 487 -9.61 -0.58 27.64
CA GLY A 487 -9.51 -1.83 26.87
C GLY A 487 -10.15 -1.82 25.50
N PHE A 488 -10.41 -0.63 24.95
CA PHE A 488 -10.78 -0.47 23.56
C PHE A 488 -9.49 -0.32 22.77
N MET A 489 -9.16 -1.32 21.95
CA MET A 489 -8.19 -1.10 20.88
C MET A 489 -8.79 0.01 20.03
N LYS A 490 -8.14 1.18 19.97
CA LYS A 490 -8.44 2.25 19.01
C LYS A 490 -8.23 1.66 17.62
N ILE A 491 -9.21 0.93 17.10
CA ILE A 491 -9.23 0.56 15.68
C ILE A 491 -9.42 1.90 14.98
N VAL A 492 -8.33 2.38 14.39
CA VAL A 492 -8.26 3.61 13.61
C VAL A 492 -9.26 3.49 12.47
N GLY A 493 -10.44 4.07 12.66
CA GLY A 493 -11.40 4.36 11.61
C GLY A 493 -11.83 5.80 11.83
N GLY A 494 -11.63 6.67 10.86
CA GLY A 494 -12.21 8.00 10.92
C GLY A 494 -11.46 9.09 10.17
N VAL A 495 -10.12 9.11 10.17
CA VAL A 495 -9.38 10.27 9.64
C VAL A 495 -7.98 9.91 9.13
N VAL A 496 -7.86 9.37 7.92
CA VAL A 496 -6.55 9.23 7.23
C VAL A 496 -6.67 9.49 5.73
N ALA A 497 -7.52 10.42 5.28
CA ALA A 497 -7.76 10.64 3.84
C ALA A 497 -6.47 11.00 3.05
N ALA A 498 -5.63 11.90 3.56
CA ALA A 498 -4.43 12.34 2.85
C ALA A 498 -3.36 11.23 2.71
N ALA A 499 -2.99 10.56 3.81
CA ALA A 499 -1.98 9.50 3.75
C ALA A 499 -2.51 8.22 3.07
N SER A 500 -3.81 7.92 3.19
CA SER A 500 -4.43 6.81 2.44
C SER A 500 -4.46 7.06 0.93
N LEU A 501 -4.70 8.30 0.49
CA LEU A 501 -4.60 8.67 -0.94
C LEU A 501 -3.15 8.56 -1.45
N VAL A 502 -2.16 9.04 -0.69
CA VAL A 502 -0.74 8.90 -1.08
C VAL A 502 -0.34 7.42 -1.20
N ALA A 503 -0.72 6.60 -0.21
CA ALA A 503 -0.51 5.15 -0.27
C ALA A 503 -1.28 4.50 -1.43
N THR A 504 -2.48 4.97 -1.75
CA THR A 504 -3.25 4.50 -2.90
C THR A 504 -2.54 4.82 -4.22
N VAL A 505 -1.99 6.02 -4.38
CA VAL A 505 -1.26 6.39 -5.61
C VAL A 505 -0.01 5.56 -5.79
N SER A 506 0.78 5.34 -4.74
CA SER A 506 1.99 4.51 -4.85
C SER A 506 1.67 3.07 -5.23
N THR A 507 0.59 2.52 -4.69
CA THR A 507 0.14 1.15 -4.98
C THR A 507 -0.48 1.02 -6.37
N ALA A 508 -1.29 1.98 -6.80
CA ALA A 508 -1.81 2.04 -8.16
C ALA A 508 -0.69 2.19 -9.19
N ALA A 509 0.33 3.01 -8.89
CA ALA A 509 1.51 3.17 -9.75
C ALA A 509 2.33 1.88 -9.85
N ALA A 510 2.53 1.17 -8.73
CA ALA A 510 3.19 -0.14 -8.75
C ALA A 510 2.40 -1.18 -9.57
N ALA A 511 1.07 -1.15 -9.50
CA ALA A 511 0.21 -2.01 -10.31
C ALA A 511 0.27 -1.67 -11.81
N GLY A 512 0.32 -0.39 -12.18
CA GLY A 512 0.36 0.08 -13.58
C GLY A 512 1.76 0.09 -14.23
N MET A 513 2.80 -0.31 -13.50
CA MET A 513 4.22 0.02 -13.73
C MET A 513 4.78 -0.31 -15.12
N ASN A 514 4.30 -1.36 -15.78
CA ASN A 514 4.92 -1.89 -16.99
C ASN A 514 4.25 -1.45 -18.31
N ASN A 515 3.32 -0.48 -18.28
CA ASN A 515 2.59 -0.07 -19.48
C ASN A 515 3.14 1.21 -20.14
N ASN A 516 3.75 2.14 -19.36
CA ASN A 516 4.00 3.51 -19.85
C ASN A 516 5.40 4.11 -19.56
N GLY A 517 6.34 3.36 -18.99
CA GLY A 517 7.71 3.89 -18.79
C GLY A 517 7.84 5.10 -17.86
N ILE A 518 6.83 5.34 -17.01
CA ILE A 518 6.80 6.45 -16.05
C ILE A 518 7.54 6.01 -14.78
N SER A 519 8.64 6.70 -14.43
CA SER A 519 9.30 6.58 -13.12
C SER A 519 8.28 6.80 -12.00
N THR A 520 8.12 5.81 -11.13
CA THR A 520 7.20 5.85 -9.97
C THR A 520 7.78 6.67 -8.82
N ASN A 521 9.10 6.90 -8.83
CA ASN A 521 9.82 7.67 -7.83
C ASN A 521 9.91 9.15 -8.24
N ASN A 522 8.80 9.76 -8.66
CA ASN A 522 8.78 11.20 -8.94
C ASN A 522 8.23 11.95 -7.73
N LEU A 523 8.81 13.11 -7.44
CA LEU A 523 8.35 13.98 -6.37
C LEU A 523 6.92 14.47 -6.69
N ARG A 524 5.97 14.20 -5.78
CA ARG A 524 4.57 14.63 -5.94
C ARG A 524 4.39 16.12 -5.68
N ASN A 525 3.30 16.72 -6.17
CA ASN A 525 2.92 18.09 -5.80
C ASN A 525 2.24 18.12 -4.42
N TYR A 526 2.54 19.13 -3.63
CA TYR A 526 1.98 19.33 -2.29
C TYR A 526 0.48 19.69 -2.37
N ASN A 527 -0.35 19.01 -1.57
CA ASN A 527 -1.82 19.17 -1.49
C ASN A 527 -2.60 19.06 -2.79
N ASP A 528 -2.14 18.26 -3.75
CA ASP A 528 -2.91 17.99 -4.95
C ASP A 528 -3.66 16.66 -4.93
N TYR A 529 -4.54 16.52 -3.94
CA TYR A 529 -5.34 15.32 -3.74
C TYR A 529 -6.23 14.99 -4.95
N GLY A 530 -6.70 16.00 -5.70
CA GLY A 530 -7.46 15.82 -6.92
C GLY A 530 -6.62 15.20 -8.05
N ARG A 531 -5.41 15.72 -8.30
CA ARG A 531 -4.47 15.10 -9.25
C ARG A 531 -4.02 13.72 -8.79
N ASP A 532 -3.82 13.51 -7.49
CA ASP A 532 -3.41 12.21 -6.93
C ASP A 532 -4.52 11.16 -7.12
N ALA A 533 -5.77 11.47 -6.77
CA ALA A 533 -6.91 10.59 -7.01
C ALA A 533 -7.09 10.29 -8.52
N LYS A 534 -6.95 11.31 -9.37
CA LYS A 534 -6.96 11.13 -10.84
C LYS A 534 -5.83 10.20 -11.29
N ARG A 535 -4.61 10.37 -10.77
CA ARG A 535 -3.46 9.51 -11.10
C ARG A 535 -3.72 8.07 -10.72
N ALA A 536 -4.23 7.80 -9.51
CA ALA A 536 -4.63 6.46 -9.11
C ALA A 536 -5.70 5.87 -10.06
N SER A 537 -6.73 6.67 -10.38
CA SER A 537 -7.78 6.30 -11.34
C SER A 537 -7.22 5.95 -12.71
N ASP A 538 -6.32 6.78 -13.27
CA ASP A 538 -5.71 6.58 -14.59
C ASP A 538 -4.79 5.35 -14.60
N MET A 539 -4.06 5.09 -13.52
CA MET A 539 -3.23 3.88 -13.38
C MET A 539 -4.08 2.61 -13.35
N PHE A 540 -5.16 2.58 -12.57
CA PHE A 540 -6.08 1.44 -12.57
C PHE A 540 -6.77 1.25 -13.92
N ALA A 541 -7.20 2.35 -14.57
CA ALA A 541 -7.80 2.30 -15.90
C ALA A 541 -6.87 1.76 -16.99
N SER A 542 -5.55 1.85 -16.78
CA SER A 542 -4.55 1.32 -17.72
C SER A 542 -4.48 -0.21 -17.73
N ILE A 543 -5.04 -0.89 -16.72
CA ILE A 543 -5.12 -2.35 -16.65
C ILE A 543 -6.47 -2.80 -17.22
N SER A 544 -6.42 -3.53 -18.33
CA SER A 544 -7.62 -3.92 -19.09
C SER A 544 -8.43 -5.03 -18.40
N ASP A 545 -9.16 -4.67 -17.36
CA ASP A 545 -9.96 -5.57 -16.53
C ASP A 545 -11.12 -4.80 -15.87
N ALA A 546 -12.32 -5.39 -15.82
CA ALA A 546 -13.50 -4.76 -15.23
C ALA A 546 -13.42 -4.48 -13.71
N SER A 547 -12.62 -5.21 -12.92
CA SER A 547 -12.43 -4.96 -11.48
C SER A 547 -11.52 -3.77 -11.28
N PHE A 548 -10.46 -3.67 -12.09
CA PHE A 548 -9.63 -2.46 -12.15
C PHE A 548 -10.42 -1.24 -12.65
N LYS A 549 -11.36 -1.41 -13.58
CA LYS A 549 -12.31 -0.35 -13.96
C LYS A 549 -13.19 0.09 -12.80
N MET A 550 -13.73 -0.85 -12.01
CA MET A 550 -14.53 -0.53 -10.82
C MET A 550 -13.68 0.20 -9.76
N MET A 551 -12.42 -0.20 -9.56
CA MET A 551 -11.49 0.55 -8.70
C MET A 551 -11.26 1.96 -9.23
N SER A 552 -10.99 2.12 -10.54
CA SER A 552 -10.82 3.42 -11.19
C SER A 552 -12.03 4.35 -10.98
N GLU A 553 -13.24 3.86 -11.23
CA GLU A 553 -14.49 4.61 -11.04
C GLU A 553 -14.67 5.04 -9.58
N ARG A 554 -14.36 4.15 -8.63
CA ARG A 554 -14.44 4.42 -7.21
C ARG A 554 -13.47 5.52 -6.77
N PHE A 555 -12.21 5.50 -7.23
CA PHE A 555 -11.24 6.55 -6.88
C PHE A 555 -11.52 7.88 -7.59
N LYS A 556 -12.12 7.84 -8.77
CA LYS A 556 -12.65 9.05 -9.41
C LYS A 556 -13.78 9.67 -8.58
N ALA A 557 -14.68 8.85 -8.05
CA ALA A 557 -15.78 9.30 -7.20
C ALA A 557 -15.32 9.81 -5.81
N SER A 558 -14.31 9.19 -5.21
CA SER A 558 -13.80 9.60 -3.88
C SER A 558 -13.23 11.02 -3.85
N SER A 559 -12.73 11.53 -4.98
CA SER A 559 -12.30 12.93 -5.10
C SER A 559 -13.44 13.95 -4.94
N ALA A 560 -14.70 13.50 -5.08
CA ALA A 560 -15.89 14.33 -5.05
C ALA A 560 -16.67 14.28 -3.73
N THR A 561 -16.38 13.33 -2.82
CA THR A 561 -17.22 13.07 -1.63
C THR A 561 -16.41 12.70 -0.40
N GLU A 562 -16.30 13.61 0.58
CA GLU A 562 -15.95 13.25 1.97
C GLU A 562 -16.35 14.33 2.99
N ASN A 563 -17.61 14.79 2.96
CA ASN A 563 -18.10 15.88 3.84
C ASN A 563 -18.42 15.44 5.28
N ALA A 564 -18.19 14.18 5.64
CA ALA A 564 -18.50 13.66 6.96
C ALA A 564 -17.35 12.82 7.52
N GLN A 565 -17.27 12.78 8.85
CA GLN A 565 -16.39 11.90 9.62
C GLN A 565 -17.25 10.93 10.41
N PHE A 566 -16.79 9.69 10.52
CA PHE A 566 -17.46 8.67 11.29
C PHE A 566 -16.73 8.44 12.59
N VAL A 567 -17.45 8.58 13.70
CA VAL A 567 -16.85 8.55 15.04
C VAL A 567 -17.58 7.54 15.91
N LEU A 568 -16.84 6.60 16.48
CA LEU A 568 -17.39 5.68 17.47
C LEU A 568 -17.47 6.37 18.84
N THR A 569 -18.65 6.42 19.43
CA THR A 569 -18.92 7.13 20.68
C THR A 569 -20.01 6.44 21.52
N ASN A 570 -20.34 7.01 22.68
CA ASN A 570 -21.49 6.56 23.48
C ASN A 570 -22.72 7.40 23.10
N LEU A 571 -23.79 6.72 22.71
CA LEU A 571 -25.14 7.25 22.54
C LEU A 571 -25.97 6.99 23.81
N ASP A 572 -27.15 7.61 23.90
CA ASP A 572 -28.07 7.45 25.04
C ASP A 572 -28.40 5.99 25.35
N SER A 573 -28.48 5.15 24.32
CA SER A 573 -28.87 3.74 24.41
C SER A 573 -27.70 2.75 24.33
N GLY A 574 -26.44 3.21 24.37
CA GLY A 574 -25.26 2.35 24.31
C GLY A 574 -24.17 2.87 23.38
N VAL A 575 -23.20 2.02 23.04
CA VAL A 575 -22.14 2.40 22.08
C VAL A 575 -22.73 2.53 20.68
N GLY A 576 -22.23 3.48 19.89
CA GLY A 576 -22.69 3.68 18.53
C GLY A 576 -21.68 4.40 17.67
N LEU A 577 -21.98 4.50 16.38
CA LEU A 577 -21.24 5.31 15.42
C LEU A 577 -22.06 6.56 15.09
N VAL A 578 -21.45 7.73 15.15
CA VAL A 578 -22.06 8.97 14.67
C VAL A 578 -21.41 9.41 13.36
N LYS A 579 -22.23 9.87 12.42
CA LYS A 579 -21.79 10.61 11.23
C LYS A 579 -21.80 12.09 11.58
N VAL A 580 -20.64 12.70 11.63
CA VAL A 580 -20.50 14.12 11.94
C VAL A 580 -20.13 14.88 10.68
N ASN A 581 -20.86 15.94 10.38
CA ASN A 581 -20.64 16.79 9.22
C ASN A 581 -19.38 17.65 9.42
N LYS A 582 -18.42 17.59 8.49
CA LYS A 582 -17.16 18.34 8.58
C LYS A 582 -17.32 19.85 8.35
N ASP A 583 -18.42 20.30 7.75
CA ASP A 583 -18.67 21.72 7.50
C ASP A 583 -19.42 22.40 8.66
N THR A 584 -20.18 21.64 9.45
CA THR A 584 -21.03 22.22 10.53
C THR A 584 -20.75 21.66 11.93
N GLY A 585 -20.05 20.53 12.05
CA GLY A 585 -19.83 19.83 13.31
C GLY A 585 -21.06 19.10 13.85
N ALA A 586 -22.19 19.15 13.13
CA ALA A 586 -23.45 18.53 13.52
C ALA A 586 -23.43 17.02 13.29
N ILE A 587 -24.13 16.28 14.15
CA ILE A 587 -24.38 14.86 13.97
C ILE A 587 -25.53 14.71 12.97
N ASP A 588 -25.21 14.22 11.77
CA ASP A 588 -26.19 13.97 10.71
C ASP A 588 -26.91 12.63 10.92
N LYS A 589 -26.26 11.67 11.60
CA LYS A 589 -26.74 10.30 11.73
C LYS A 589 -26.14 9.59 12.96
N GLU A 590 -26.93 8.75 13.62
CA GLU A 590 -26.49 7.92 14.74
C GLU A 590 -26.88 6.46 14.51
N ILE A 591 -25.88 5.57 14.55
CA ILE A 591 -26.06 4.13 14.39
C ILE A 591 -25.71 3.46 15.71
N LEU A 592 -26.73 2.95 16.41
CA LEU A 592 -26.53 2.22 17.66
C LEU A 592 -25.92 0.84 17.40
N LEU A 593 -24.74 0.59 17.96
CA LEU A 593 -24.05 -0.68 17.93
C LEU A 593 -24.24 -1.35 19.29
N LYS A 594 -25.15 -2.33 19.38
CA LYS A 594 -25.58 -2.94 20.65
C LYS A 594 -24.52 -3.87 21.28
N ASP A 595 -23.24 -3.53 21.17
CA ASP A 595 -22.08 -4.20 21.74
C ASP A 595 -21.20 -3.18 22.48
N LYS A 596 -20.62 -3.56 23.62
CA LYS A 596 -19.68 -2.72 24.38
C LYS A 596 -18.31 -2.60 23.70
N LYS A 597 -17.94 -3.55 22.83
CA LYS A 597 -16.68 -3.57 22.08
C LYS A 597 -16.97 -3.90 20.62
N PRO A 598 -17.66 -3.02 19.89
CA PRO A 598 -18.08 -3.32 18.53
C PRO A 598 -16.86 -3.54 17.62
N GLU A 599 -16.92 -4.61 16.85
CA GLU A 599 -15.99 -4.87 15.76
C GLU A 599 -16.63 -4.36 14.45
N TYR A 600 -15.98 -3.40 13.77
CA TYR A 600 -16.54 -2.77 12.58
C TYR A 600 -15.45 -2.25 11.63
N LYS A 601 -15.86 -1.93 10.39
CA LYS A 601 -15.06 -1.25 9.36
C LYS A 601 -15.89 -0.13 8.74
N VAL A 602 -15.28 1.02 8.50
CA VAL A 602 -15.90 2.13 7.79
C VAL A 602 -15.21 2.27 6.44
N ASP A 603 -16.00 2.21 5.38
CA ASP A 603 -15.61 2.62 4.05
C ASP A 603 -15.86 4.12 3.90
N GLU A 604 -14.83 4.93 4.16
CA GLU A 604 -14.90 6.40 4.06
C GLU A 604 -15.10 6.87 2.61
N TYR A 605 -14.61 6.12 1.61
CA TYR A 605 -14.76 6.46 0.20
C TYR A 605 -16.16 6.15 -0.32
N GLY A 606 -16.71 4.99 0.07
CA GLY A 606 -18.04 4.55 -0.36
C GLY A 606 -19.17 5.09 0.52
N GLY A 607 -18.87 5.52 1.75
CA GLY A 607 -19.86 5.92 2.74
C GLY A 607 -20.66 4.72 3.27
N TYR A 608 -19.98 3.66 3.71
CA TYR A 608 -20.61 2.47 4.27
C TYR A 608 -19.98 2.02 5.58
N LEU A 609 -20.81 1.54 6.51
CA LEU A 609 -20.39 0.87 7.74
C LEU A 609 -20.63 -0.62 7.59
N PHE A 610 -19.63 -1.43 7.93
CA PHE A 610 -19.77 -2.86 8.15
C PHE A 610 -19.59 -3.15 9.64
N TYR A 611 -20.60 -3.75 10.27
CA TYR A 611 -20.62 -4.04 11.70
C TYR A 611 -20.81 -5.54 11.93
N LYS A 612 -19.91 -6.16 12.70
CA LYS A 612 -20.09 -7.53 13.18
C LYS A 612 -21.10 -7.52 14.32
N ALA A 613 -22.34 -7.90 14.01
CA ALA A 613 -23.47 -7.85 14.93
C ALA A 613 -23.42 -8.94 16.01
N ASN A 614 -22.83 -10.09 15.67
CA ASN A 614 -22.60 -11.23 16.56
C ASN A 614 -21.46 -12.10 15.98
N ASP A 615 -21.31 -13.34 16.43
CA ASP A 615 -20.21 -14.21 16.01
C ASP A 615 -20.27 -14.65 14.53
N ASP A 616 -21.41 -14.58 13.83
CA ASP A 616 -21.58 -15.05 12.45
C ASP A 616 -22.29 -14.06 11.52
N THR A 617 -22.70 -12.90 12.02
CA THR A 617 -23.56 -11.95 11.30
C THR A 617 -22.87 -10.60 11.07
N ILE A 618 -22.91 -10.10 9.83
CA ILE A 618 -22.50 -8.74 9.46
C ILE A 618 -23.72 -7.90 9.08
N TYR A 619 -23.84 -6.72 9.66
CA TYR A 619 -24.76 -5.67 9.22
C TYR A 619 -24.04 -4.63 8.39
N THR A 620 -24.70 -4.12 7.34
CA THR A 620 -24.22 -2.97 6.58
C THR A 620 -25.18 -1.81 6.68
N TYR A 621 -24.62 -0.60 6.79
CA TYR A 621 -25.37 0.65 6.81
C TYR A 621 -24.83 1.58 5.74
N ASN A 622 -25.71 2.14 4.93
CA ASN A 622 -25.42 3.19 3.98
C ASN A 622 -25.41 4.53 4.72
N LEU A 623 -24.23 5.14 4.75
CA LEU A 623 -23.97 6.38 5.48
C LEU A 623 -24.24 7.62 4.62
N ASN A 624 -24.56 7.44 3.33
CA ASN A 624 -24.94 8.53 2.44
C ASN A 624 -26.45 8.85 2.51
N LYS A 625 -27.25 8.00 3.16
CA LYS A 625 -28.69 8.17 3.36
C LYS A 625 -29.03 8.82 4.69
#